data_AF-A0A956SUC4-F1
#
_entry.id   AF-A0A956SUC4-F1
#
_cell.length_a   1.000
_cell.length_b   1.000
_cell.length_c   1.000
_cell.angle_alpha   90.00
_cell.angle_beta   90.00
_cell.angle_gamma   90.00
#
_symmetry.space_group_name_H-M   'P 1'
#
loop_
_entity.id
_entity.type
_entity.pdbx_description
1 polymer ?
#
loop_
_entity_poly.entity_id
_entity_poly.type
_entity_poly.pdbx_seq_one_letter_code
_entity_poly.pdbx_strand_id
1 'polypeptide(L)'
;MIRIAAWHGTNQAFDRFDPGKMGLANPNDASRAALFLAMRPETAWAYAESAARKLIPDQAAHEAHVAALLERAERASRRGDHDLSERLYLEAEEIETRALQAEPAGARVLLCEVTLENPLEVDGGSRAVVTNLGGVLEAARATGHDGVIIRGIADTPAGALEPDDHVAVFAPDRVRILEVRLAPDPDPEPAW
;
A
#
# COMPACT_ATOMS: atom_id res chain seq x y z
N MET A 1 -19.06 -4.47 -19.76
CA MET A 1 -17.89 -5.05 -19.08
C MET A 1 -16.64 -4.58 -19.78
N ILE A 2 -15.72 -3.96 -19.04
CA ILE A 2 -14.44 -3.39 -19.46
C ILE A 2 -13.35 -4.13 -18.69
N ARG A 3 -12.22 -4.40 -19.35
CA ARG A 3 -11.01 -4.94 -18.72
C ARG A 3 -9.88 -3.94 -18.90
N ILE A 4 -9.19 -3.65 -17.81
CA ILE A 4 -8.14 -2.63 -17.77
C ILE A 4 -6.87 -3.28 -17.21
N ALA A 5 -5.75 -3.10 -17.91
CA ALA A 5 -4.44 -3.36 -17.34
C ALA A 5 -4.02 -2.13 -16.51
N ALA A 6 -3.76 -2.32 -15.22
CA ALA A 6 -3.39 -1.25 -14.31
C ALA A 6 -2.32 -1.75 -13.32
N TRP A 7 -1.63 -0.83 -12.66
CA TRP A 7 -0.49 -1.12 -11.80
C TRP A 7 -0.72 -0.61 -10.38
N HIS A 8 -0.37 -1.42 -9.39
CA HIS A 8 -0.42 -1.03 -7.98
C HIS A 8 0.99 -1.00 -7.39
N GLY A 9 1.39 0.15 -6.86
CA GLY A 9 2.66 0.33 -6.16
C GLY A 9 2.51 0.08 -4.66
N THR A 10 3.37 -0.76 -4.10
CA THR A 10 3.38 -1.07 -2.66
C THR A 10 4.78 -1.48 -2.21
N ASN A 11 5.00 -1.66 -0.91
CA ASN A 11 6.16 -2.38 -0.39
C ASN A 11 5.77 -3.68 0.35
N GLN A 12 4.47 -4.00 0.39
CA GLN A 12 3.93 -5.15 1.11
C GLN A 12 3.83 -6.39 0.22
N ALA A 13 4.07 -7.57 0.80
CA ALA A 13 3.91 -8.85 0.12
C ALA A 13 2.48 -9.39 0.28
N PHE A 14 1.79 -9.65 -0.83
CA PHE A 14 0.49 -10.31 -0.85
C PHE A 14 0.17 -10.86 -2.25
N ASP A 15 -0.73 -11.84 -2.30
CA ASP A 15 -1.24 -12.48 -3.51
C ASP A 15 -2.68 -12.07 -3.85
N ARG A 16 -3.35 -11.35 -2.94
CA ARG A 16 -4.69 -10.79 -3.12
C ARG A 16 -4.88 -9.50 -2.33
N PHE A 17 -5.70 -8.60 -2.86
CA PHE A 17 -6.09 -7.39 -2.14
C PHE A 17 -7.02 -7.73 -0.98
N ASP A 18 -6.72 -7.18 0.18
CA ASP A 18 -7.50 -7.32 1.40
C ASP A 18 -8.15 -5.97 1.74
N PRO A 19 -9.50 -5.86 1.74
CA PRO A 19 -10.21 -4.67 2.16
C PRO A 19 -9.79 -4.13 3.52
N GLY A 20 -9.43 -5.02 4.45
CA GLY A 20 -8.97 -4.65 5.79
C GLY A 20 -7.61 -3.95 5.82
N LYS A 21 -6.86 -3.99 4.71
CA LYS A 21 -5.54 -3.38 4.57
C LYS A 21 -5.53 -2.14 3.65
N MET A 22 -6.70 -1.69 3.19
CA MET A 22 -6.82 -0.49 2.36
C MET A 22 -6.39 0.77 3.11
N GLY A 23 -5.70 1.67 2.41
CA GLY A 23 -5.23 2.95 2.96
C GLY A 23 -4.02 2.85 3.91
N LEU A 24 -3.38 1.68 4.04
CA LEU A 24 -2.25 1.47 4.96
C LEU A 24 -1.10 2.47 4.73
N ALA A 25 -0.69 2.70 3.48
CA ALA A 25 0.44 3.56 3.13
C ALA A 25 0.11 5.07 3.10
N ASN A 26 -1.17 5.43 2.96
CA ASN A 26 -1.61 6.81 2.83
C ASN A 26 -3.02 6.99 3.41
N PRO A 27 -3.19 7.07 4.74
CA PRO A 27 -4.48 6.91 5.42
C PRO A 27 -5.39 8.14 5.30
N ASN A 28 -5.91 8.42 4.11
CA ASN A 28 -6.90 9.46 3.85
C ASN A 28 -8.27 8.87 3.43
N ASP A 29 -9.32 9.69 3.42
CA ASP A 29 -10.69 9.24 3.12
C ASP A 29 -10.80 8.51 1.77
N ALA A 30 -10.10 9.02 0.74
CA ALA A 30 -10.11 8.40 -0.58
C ALA A 30 -9.46 7.00 -0.56
N SER A 31 -8.27 6.88 0.03
CA SER A 31 -7.48 5.65 0.11
C SER A 31 -8.17 4.51 0.87
N ARG A 32 -9.08 4.85 1.78
CA ARG A 32 -9.90 3.89 2.55
C ARG A 32 -11.17 3.52 1.79
N ALA A 33 -11.63 4.39 0.88
CA ALA A 33 -12.84 4.18 0.11
C ALA A 33 -12.62 3.22 -1.07
N ALA A 34 -11.43 3.12 -1.65
CA ALA A 34 -11.20 2.28 -2.84
C ALA A 34 -9.77 1.73 -2.96
N LEU A 35 -9.62 0.69 -3.79
CA LEU A 35 -8.32 0.21 -4.27
C LEU A 35 -7.87 1.05 -5.46
N PHE A 36 -6.71 1.70 -5.35
CA PHE A 36 -6.16 2.52 -6.42
C PHE A 36 -5.10 1.77 -7.21
N LEU A 37 -5.22 1.87 -8.53
CA LEU A 37 -4.24 1.42 -9.48
C LEU A 37 -3.98 2.53 -10.51
N ALA A 38 -2.71 2.76 -10.82
CA ALA A 38 -2.28 3.67 -11.87
C ALA A 38 -2.39 2.99 -13.24
N MET A 39 -2.60 3.74 -14.31
CA MET A 39 -2.59 3.20 -15.68
C MET A 39 -1.21 3.29 -16.35
N ARG A 40 -0.20 3.82 -15.65
CA ARG A 40 1.21 3.72 -16.07
C ARG A 40 2.09 3.07 -15.00
N PRO A 41 3.05 2.20 -15.40
CA PRO A 41 3.94 1.53 -14.47
C PRO A 41 4.87 2.50 -13.73
N GLU A 42 5.28 3.60 -14.35
CA GLU A 42 6.16 4.61 -13.74
C GLU A 42 5.48 5.29 -12.55
N THR A 43 4.18 5.59 -12.68
CA THR A 43 3.36 6.11 -11.59
C THR A 43 3.30 5.13 -10.42
N ALA A 44 3.07 3.85 -10.70
CA ALA A 44 3.02 2.82 -9.68
C ALA A 44 4.38 2.66 -8.95
N TRP A 45 5.50 2.79 -9.66
CA TRP A 45 6.82 2.82 -9.04
C TRP A 45 6.98 3.97 -8.06
N ALA A 46 6.53 5.17 -8.40
CA ALA A 46 6.58 6.32 -7.49
C ALA A 46 5.78 6.06 -6.19
N TYR A 47 4.64 5.37 -6.26
CA TYR A 47 3.91 4.92 -5.07
C TYR A 47 4.63 3.80 -4.31
N ALA A 48 5.25 2.84 -5.01
CA ALA A 48 6.02 1.76 -4.39
C ALA A 48 7.21 2.30 -3.58
N GLU A 49 7.95 3.25 -4.14
CA GLU A 49 9.05 3.94 -3.45
C GLU A 49 8.55 4.78 -2.27
N SER A 50 7.42 5.47 -2.43
CA SER A 50 6.80 6.21 -1.32
C SER A 50 6.39 5.28 -0.17
N ALA A 51 5.83 4.11 -0.49
CA ALA A 51 5.48 3.10 0.50
C ALA A 51 6.73 2.53 1.20
N ALA A 52 7.79 2.22 0.45
CA ALA A 52 9.05 1.73 0.98
C ALA A 52 9.71 2.68 1.99
N ARG A 53 9.51 3.99 1.86
CA ARG A 53 10.01 5.01 2.80
C ARG A 53 9.15 5.19 4.05
N LYS A 54 7.90 4.73 4.03
CA LYS A 54 6.90 5.01 5.08
C LYS A 54 6.53 3.78 5.90
N LEU A 55 6.66 2.59 5.33
CA LEU A 55 6.19 1.35 5.90
C LEU A 55 7.32 0.35 6.03
N ILE A 56 7.23 -0.50 7.05
CA ILE A 56 8.10 -1.67 7.21
C ILE A 56 7.68 -2.72 6.16
N PRO A 57 8.60 -3.28 5.36
CA PRO A 57 8.29 -4.39 4.44
C PRO A 57 7.75 -5.60 5.20
N ASP A 58 6.74 -6.26 4.63
CA ASP A 58 6.06 -7.40 5.27
C ASP A 58 5.62 -7.08 6.71
N GLN A 59 4.89 -5.96 6.84
CA GLN A 59 4.47 -5.41 8.12
C GLN A 59 3.72 -6.44 8.98
N ALA A 60 2.93 -7.31 8.36
CA ALA A 60 2.20 -8.36 9.08
C ALA A 60 3.15 -9.37 9.75
N ALA A 61 4.23 -9.77 9.07
CA ALA A 61 5.23 -10.66 9.66
C ALA A 61 6.03 -9.95 10.78
N HIS A 62 6.38 -8.68 10.59
CA HIS A 62 7.04 -7.86 11.61
C HIS A 62 6.19 -7.74 12.88
N GLU A 63 4.93 -7.34 12.74
CA GLU A 63 3.99 -7.20 13.86
C GLU A 63 3.76 -8.54 14.58
N ALA A 64 3.65 -9.64 13.84
CA ALA A 64 3.51 -10.97 14.42
C ALA A 64 4.74 -11.39 15.23
N HIS A 65 5.94 -11.06 14.75
CA HIS A 65 7.19 -11.35 15.45
C HIS A 65 7.29 -10.56 16.77
N VAL A 66 7.05 -9.24 16.71
CA VAL A 66 7.05 -8.38 17.90
C VAL A 66 6.00 -8.84 18.90
N ALA A 67 4.77 -9.12 18.46
CA ALA A 67 3.71 -9.62 19.33
C ALA A 67 4.08 -10.94 20.02
N ALA A 68 4.75 -11.87 19.31
CA ALA A 68 5.20 -13.13 19.89
C ALA A 68 6.28 -12.92 20.97
N LEU A 69 7.19 -11.96 20.80
CA LEU A 69 8.18 -11.60 21.81
C LEU A 69 7.52 -11.01 23.05
N LEU A 70 6.60 -10.06 22.88
CA LEU A 70 5.87 -9.43 23.99
C LEU A 70 5.02 -10.44 24.77
N GLU A 71 4.35 -11.37 24.08
CA GLU A 71 3.58 -12.43 24.73
C GLU A 71 4.49 -13.39 25.52
N ARG A 72 5.69 -13.71 25.00
CA ARG A 72 6.69 -14.50 25.72
C ARG A 72 7.25 -13.76 26.93
N ALA A 73 7.50 -12.45 26.82
CA ALA A 73 7.95 -11.61 27.92
C ALA A 73 6.94 -11.60 29.07
N GLU A 74 5.66 -11.37 28.75
CA GLU A 74 4.57 -11.38 29.72
C GLU A 74 4.43 -12.73 30.43
N ARG A 75 4.58 -13.85 29.68
CA ARG A 75 4.62 -15.20 30.29
C ARG A 75 5.82 -15.40 31.21
N ALA A 76 7.00 -14.86 30.88
CA ALA A 76 8.18 -14.95 31.73
C ALA A 76 7.99 -14.15 33.03
N SER A 77 7.50 -12.91 32.92
CA SER A 77 7.15 -12.03 34.04
C SER A 77 6.17 -12.70 35.02
N ARG A 78 5.08 -13.28 34.51
CA ARG A 78 4.08 -14.01 35.34
C ARG A 78 4.65 -15.22 36.08
N ARG A 79 5.76 -15.79 35.63
CA ARG A 79 6.46 -16.91 36.28
C ARG A 79 7.60 -16.45 37.20
N GLY A 80 7.83 -15.14 37.34
CA GLY A 80 8.93 -14.58 38.14
C GLY A 80 10.30 -14.61 37.44
N ASP A 81 10.35 -14.96 36.15
CA ASP A 81 11.59 -14.93 35.36
C ASP A 81 11.78 -13.53 34.77
N HIS A 82 12.15 -12.60 35.64
CA HIS A 82 12.27 -11.18 35.31
C HIS A 82 13.40 -10.91 34.31
N ASP A 83 14.54 -11.61 34.43
CA ASP A 83 15.69 -11.47 33.52
C ASP A 83 15.33 -11.89 32.08
N LEU A 84 14.55 -12.97 31.90
CA LEU A 84 14.05 -13.34 30.58
C LEU A 84 13.01 -12.33 30.06
N SER A 85 12.13 -11.85 30.93
CA SER A 85 11.12 -10.86 30.55
C SER A 85 11.77 -9.58 30.02
N GLU A 86 12.74 -9.03 30.75
CA GLU A 86 13.45 -7.80 30.36
C GLU A 86 14.18 -7.96 29.02
N ARG A 87 14.92 -9.05 28.85
CA ARG A 87 15.62 -9.34 27.58
C ARG A 87 14.68 -9.40 26.38
N LEU A 88 13.51 -10.02 26.52
CA LEU A 88 12.53 -10.13 25.44
C LEU A 88 11.87 -8.78 25.11
N TYR A 89 11.64 -7.92 26.11
CA TYR A 89 11.18 -6.56 25.86
C TYR A 89 12.23 -5.73 25.12
N LEU A 90 13.50 -5.81 25.53
CA LEU A 90 14.60 -5.13 24.85
C LEU A 90 14.78 -5.63 23.41
N GLU A 91 14.64 -6.95 23.17
CA GLU A 91 14.69 -7.51 21.82
C GLU A 91 13.56 -6.98 20.93
N ALA A 92 12.34 -6.88 21.47
CA ALA A 92 11.20 -6.31 20.75
C ALA A 92 11.43 -4.81 20.42
N GLU A 93 11.95 -4.03 21.37
CA GLU A 93 12.29 -2.62 21.18
C GLU A 93 13.41 -2.43 20.14
N GLU A 94 14.43 -3.29 20.17
CA GLU A 94 15.52 -3.25 19.21
C GLU A 94 15.05 -3.57 17.79
N ILE A 95 14.15 -4.55 17.63
CA ILE A 95 13.54 -4.88 16.33
C ILE A 95 12.76 -3.69 15.78
N GLU A 96 11.92 -3.05 16.59
CA GLU A 96 11.17 -1.85 16.18
C GLU A 96 12.12 -0.69 15.83
N THR A 97 13.12 -0.44 16.66
CA THR A 97 14.11 0.63 16.45
C THR A 97 14.87 0.42 15.13
N ARG A 98 15.34 -0.80 14.88
CA ARG A 98 16.03 -1.14 13.63
C ARG A 98 15.13 -0.99 12.43
N ALA A 99 13.85 -1.37 12.53
CA ALA A 99 12.90 -1.20 11.43
C ALA A 99 12.62 0.28 11.11
N LEU A 100 12.56 1.15 12.12
CA LEU A 100 12.42 2.60 11.92
C LEU A 100 13.66 3.26 11.32
N GLN A 101 14.84 2.70 11.55
CA GLN A 101 16.12 3.20 11.04
C GLN A 101 16.57 2.52 9.74
N ALA A 102 15.84 1.50 9.28
CA ALA A 102 16.20 0.76 8.09
C ALA A 102 16.09 1.64 6.83
N GLU A 103 16.98 1.38 5.88
CA GLU A 103 16.87 1.97 4.56
C GLU A 103 15.56 1.53 3.87
N PRO A 104 14.96 2.39 3.03
CA PRO A 104 13.74 2.06 2.30
C PRO A 104 13.88 0.77 1.51
N ALA A 105 12.96 -0.17 1.71
CA ALA A 105 13.05 -1.50 1.13
C ALA A 105 11.69 -2.06 0.70
N GLY A 106 11.73 -3.18 -0.03
CA GLY A 106 10.55 -3.98 -0.37
C GLY A 106 9.65 -3.41 -1.46
N ALA A 107 10.03 -2.28 -2.08
CA ALA A 107 9.29 -1.64 -3.16
C ALA A 107 9.00 -2.64 -4.29
N ARG A 108 7.73 -2.71 -4.68
CA ARG A 108 7.25 -3.60 -5.73
C ARG A 108 6.05 -3.01 -6.45
N VAL A 109 5.90 -3.40 -7.71
CA VAL A 109 4.78 -3.04 -8.56
C VAL A 109 4.03 -4.29 -8.99
N LEU A 110 2.72 -4.30 -8.80
CA LEU A 110 1.82 -5.36 -9.20
C LEU A 110 1.15 -4.96 -10.51
N LEU A 111 1.32 -5.75 -11.56
CA LEU A 111 0.47 -5.63 -12.76
C LEU A 111 -0.84 -6.36 -12.48
N CYS A 112 -1.95 -5.69 -12.70
CA CYS A 112 -3.28 -6.18 -12.41
C CYS A 112 -4.19 -6.12 -13.64
N GLU A 113 -5.09 -7.08 -13.75
CA GLU A 113 -6.30 -6.99 -14.58
C GLU A 113 -7.46 -6.53 -13.69
N VAL A 114 -8.07 -5.40 -14.05
CA VAL A 114 -9.26 -4.86 -13.39
C VAL A 114 -10.47 -5.10 -14.29
N THR A 115 -11.54 -5.67 -13.73
CA THR A 115 -12.80 -5.89 -14.47
C THR A 115 -13.92 -5.01 -13.90
N LEU A 116 -14.47 -4.12 -14.73
CA LEU A 116 -15.56 -3.21 -14.35
C LEU A 116 -16.76 -3.41 -15.28
N GLU A 117 -17.95 -3.29 -14.75
CA GLU A 117 -19.23 -3.38 -15.44
C GLU A 117 -19.83 -1.99 -15.68
N ASN A 118 -19.79 -1.12 -14.67
CA ASN A 118 -20.39 0.21 -14.67
C ASN A 118 -19.50 1.25 -13.97
N PRO A 119 -18.29 1.53 -14.48
CA PRO A 119 -17.45 2.53 -13.86
C PRO A 119 -17.99 3.95 -14.11
N LEU A 120 -17.82 4.83 -13.13
CA LEU A 120 -17.95 6.27 -13.36
C LEU A 120 -16.63 6.80 -13.96
N GLU A 121 -16.69 7.57 -15.04
CA GLU A 121 -15.52 8.30 -15.54
C GLU A 121 -15.56 9.76 -15.05
N VAL A 122 -14.44 10.25 -14.52
CA VAL A 122 -14.32 11.63 -14.03
C VAL A 122 -13.04 12.28 -14.54
N ASP A 123 -13.09 13.60 -14.71
CA ASP A 123 -11.92 14.42 -15.01
C ASP A 123 -11.10 14.68 -13.74
N GLY A 124 -9.85 14.21 -13.74
CA GLY A 124 -8.88 14.35 -12.65
C GLY A 124 -8.44 15.79 -12.39
N GLY A 125 -8.55 16.67 -13.38
CA GLY A 125 -8.31 18.11 -13.23
C GLY A 125 -9.50 18.88 -12.65
N SER A 126 -10.67 18.24 -12.53
CA SER A 126 -11.87 18.91 -12.02
C SER A 126 -11.72 19.28 -10.54
N ARG A 127 -12.27 20.44 -10.17
CA ARG A 127 -12.22 20.93 -8.78
C ARG A 127 -12.77 19.92 -7.78
N ALA A 128 -13.83 19.19 -8.15
CA ALA A 128 -14.44 18.19 -7.28
C ALA A 128 -13.43 17.06 -6.96
N VAL A 129 -12.74 16.53 -7.98
CA VAL A 129 -11.72 15.49 -7.79
C VAL A 129 -10.52 16.02 -7.00
N VAL A 130 -9.98 17.18 -7.37
CA VAL A 130 -8.79 17.75 -6.73
C VAL A 130 -9.02 18.09 -5.25
N THR A 131 -10.22 18.55 -4.90
CA THR A 131 -10.52 18.98 -3.52
C THR A 131 -11.15 17.91 -2.64
N ASN A 132 -11.85 16.94 -3.21
CA ASN A 132 -12.61 15.94 -2.45
C ASN A 132 -12.82 14.65 -3.24
N LEU A 133 -11.74 13.97 -3.61
CA LEU A 133 -11.82 12.68 -4.28
C LEU A 133 -12.61 11.65 -3.45
N GLY A 134 -12.45 11.62 -2.12
CA GLY A 134 -13.21 10.72 -1.25
C GLY A 134 -14.73 10.87 -1.41
N GLY A 135 -15.23 12.11 -1.44
CA GLY A 135 -16.65 12.38 -1.69
C GLY A 135 -17.12 11.94 -3.09
N VAL A 136 -16.28 12.05 -4.12
CA VAL A 136 -16.59 11.54 -5.47
C VAL A 136 -16.74 10.02 -5.46
N LEU A 137 -15.84 9.31 -4.77
CA LEU A 137 -15.86 7.85 -4.66
C LEU A 137 -17.09 7.36 -3.90
N GLU A 138 -17.40 7.98 -2.77
CA GLU A 138 -18.59 7.64 -1.97
C GLU A 138 -19.89 7.87 -2.77
N ALA A 139 -19.99 9.00 -3.48
CA ALA A 139 -21.13 9.28 -4.34
C ALA A 139 -21.27 8.23 -5.46
N ALA A 140 -20.16 7.89 -6.14
CA ALA A 140 -20.16 6.91 -7.21
C ALA A 140 -20.59 5.51 -6.72
N ARG A 141 -20.10 5.09 -5.56
CA ARG A 141 -20.52 3.85 -4.90
C ARG A 141 -22.00 3.87 -4.56
N ALA A 142 -22.49 4.97 -3.97
CA ALA A 142 -23.88 5.13 -3.58
C ALA A 142 -24.85 5.11 -4.78
N THR A 143 -24.41 5.53 -5.96
CA THR A 143 -25.19 5.48 -7.20
C THR A 143 -25.03 4.19 -8.00
N GLY A 144 -24.36 3.18 -7.43
CA GLY A 144 -24.28 1.83 -8.01
C GLY A 144 -23.15 1.64 -9.05
N HIS A 145 -22.13 2.49 -9.04
CA HIS A 145 -20.91 2.22 -9.79
C HIS A 145 -20.02 1.21 -9.05
N ASP A 146 -19.27 0.41 -9.79
CA ASP A 146 -18.34 -0.60 -9.25
C ASP A 146 -16.87 -0.12 -9.19
N GLY A 147 -16.61 1.06 -9.75
CA GLY A 147 -15.36 1.78 -9.61
C GLY A 147 -15.43 3.16 -10.26
N VAL A 148 -14.31 3.88 -10.22
CA VAL A 148 -14.14 5.19 -10.85
C VAL A 148 -12.87 5.18 -11.69
N ILE A 149 -12.97 5.61 -12.94
CA ILE A 149 -11.81 5.89 -13.80
C ILE A 149 -11.57 7.41 -13.73
N ILE A 150 -10.42 7.78 -13.21
CA ILE A 150 -10.01 9.17 -13.00
C ILE A 150 -9.02 9.52 -14.11
N ARG A 151 -9.42 10.43 -15.01
CA ARG A 151 -8.62 10.79 -16.19
C ARG A 151 -7.61 11.89 -15.87
N GLY A 152 -6.33 11.70 -16.19
CA GLY A 152 -5.30 12.74 -16.12
C GLY A 152 -5.16 13.41 -14.75
N ILE A 153 -5.12 12.64 -13.66
CA ILE A 153 -4.89 13.17 -12.32
C ILE A 153 -3.40 13.31 -12.02
N ALA A 154 -3.00 14.45 -11.45
CA ALA A 154 -1.66 14.69 -10.94
C ALA A 154 -1.57 14.33 -9.46
N ASP A 155 -1.51 13.02 -9.15
CA ASP A 155 -1.47 12.50 -7.76
C ASP A 155 -0.16 11.76 -7.42
N THR A 156 0.87 11.87 -8.26
CA THR A 156 2.12 11.16 -8.01
C THR A 156 2.81 11.70 -6.75
N PRO A 157 3.29 10.84 -5.82
CA PRO A 157 3.82 11.29 -4.53
C PRO A 157 4.97 12.31 -4.58
N ALA A 158 5.74 12.32 -5.67
CA ALA A 158 6.84 13.26 -5.90
C ALA A 158 6.46 14.45 -6.80
N GLY A 159 5.26 14.46 -7.39
CA GLY A 159 4.83 15.46 -8.37
C GLY A 159 5.71 15.55 -9.63
N ALA A 160 6.58 14.56 -9.85
CA ALA A 160 7.63 14.59 -10.87
C ALA A 160 7.21 13.96 -12.21
N LEU A 161 6.02 13.38 -12.26
CA LEU A 161 5.48 12.71 -13.45
C LEU A 161 4.31 13.50 -14.00
N GLU A 162 4.15 13.42 -15.33
CA GLU A 162 2.95 13.90 -16.02
C GLU A 162 1.67 13.32 -15.39
N PRO A 163 0.51 13.99 -15.50
CA PRO A 163 -0.75 13.43 -15.02
C PRO A 163 -1.03 12.04 -15.60
N ASP A 164 -1.57 11.13 -14.77
CA ASP A 164 -1.88 9.75 -15.14
C ASP A 164 -3.36 9.46 -15.01
N ASP A 165 -3.84 8.48 -15.76
CA ASP A 165 -5.13 7.87 -15.48
C ASP A 165 -5.00 6.93 -14.28
N HIS A 166 -5.99 6.95 -13.40
CA HIS A 166 -6.10 6.03 -12.27
C HIS A 166 -7.44 5.31 -12.32
N VAL A 167 -7.46 4.10 -11.77
CA VAL A 167 -8.71 3.37 -11.50
C VAL A 167 -8.83 3.12 -10.01
N ALA A 168 -9.96 3.54 -9.45
CA ALA A 168 -10.37 3.29 -8.08
C ALA A 168 -11.45 2.20 -8.08
N VAL A 169 -11.17 1.05 -7.48
CA VAL A 169 -12.04 -0.14 -7.51
C VAL A 169 -12.64 -0.37 -6.14
N PHE A 170 -13.96 -0.57 -6.05
CA PHE A 170 -14.64 -0.70 -4.76
C PHE A 170 -14.62 -2.12 -4.17
N ALA A 171 -14.37 -3.14 -4.99
CA ALA A 171 -14.36 -4.53 -4.57
C ALA A 171 -13.07 -5.24 -5.03
N PRO A 172 -12.35 -5.93 -4.13
CA PRO A 172 -11.05 -6.55 -4.44
C PRO A 172 -11.14 -7.72 -5.42
N ASP A 173 -12.27 -8.42 -5.45
CA ASP A 173 -12.52 -9.55 -6.36
C ASP A 173 -12.58 -9.13 -7.84
N ARG A 174 -12.74 -7.83 -8.10
CA ARG A 174 -12.65 -7.22 -9.43
C ARG A 174 -11.21 -6.98 -9.89
N VAL A 175 -10.21 -7.23 -9.03
CA VAL A 175 -8.79 -7.01 -9.32
C VAL A 175 -8.03 -8.32 -9.22
N ARG A 176 -7.39 -8.73 -10.31
CA ARG A 176 -6.55 -9.93 -10.35
C ARG A 176 -5.09 -9.55 -10.62
N ILE A 177 -4.19 -9.94 -9.72
CA ILE A 177 -2.75 -9.76 -9.91
C ILE A 177 -2.26 -10.74 -10.99
N LEU A 178 -1.55 -10.22 -11.99
CA LEU A 178 -0.98 -10.97 -13.11
C LEU A 178 0.52 -11.22 -12.92
N GLU A 179 1.24 -10.20 -12.45
CA GLU A 179 2.69 -10.18 -12.36
C GLU A 179 3.11 -9.31 -11.16
N VAL A 180 4.21 -9.70 -10.49
CA VAL A 180 4.85 -8.92 -9.43
C VAL A 180 6.25 -8.56 -9.88
N ARG A 181 6.57 -7.27 -9.90
CA ARG A 181 7.90 -6.73 -10.22
C ARG A 181 8.53 -6.16 -8.96
N LEU A 182 9.71 -6.65 -8.63
CA LEU A 182 10.49 -6.15 -7.49
C LEU A 182 11.44 -5.06 -7.95
N ALA A 183 11.75 -4.11 -7.06
CA ALA A 183 12.81 -3.17 -7.34
C ALA A 183 14.11 -3.97 -7.49
N PRO A 184 14.99 -3.61 -8.44
CA PRO A 184 16.33 -4.17 -8.44
C PRO A 184 16.99 -3.86 -7.09
N ASP A 185 17.76 -4.81 -6.57
CA ASP A 185 18.58 -4.55 -5.39
C ASP A 185 19.48 -3.34 -5.66
N PRO A 186 19.71 -2.46 -4.67
CA PRO A 186 20.70 -1.40 -4.83
C PRO A 186 22.04 -2.04 -5.20
N ASP A 187 22.75 -1.45 -6.16
CA ASP A 187 24.10 -1.90 -6.51
C ASP A 187 24.93 -2.00 -5.22
N PRO A 188 25.68 -3.09 -5.00
CA PRO A 188 26.55 -3.17 -3.85
C PRO A 188 27.49 -1.97 -3.86
N GLU A 189 27.62 -1.26 -2.73
CA GLU A 189 28.55 -0.14 -2.64
C GLU A 189 29.93 -0.60 -3.12
N PRO A 190 30.62 0.21 -3.96
CA PRO A 190 31.94 -0.15 -4.41
C PRO A 190 32.84 -0.32 -3.18
N ALA A 191 33.39 -1.52 -3.01
CA ALA A 191 34.41 -1.79 -2.01
C ALA A 191 35.63 -0.91 -2.34
N TRP A 192 35.86 0.11 -1.52
CA TRP A 192 37.04 0.97 -1.57
C TRP A 192 38.20 0.36 -0.79
#